data_AF-A0A8T3PQG7-F1
#
_entry.id   AF-A0A8T3PQG7-F1
#
_cell.length_a   1.000
_cell.length_b   1.000
_cell.length_c   1.000
_cell.angle_alpha   90.00
_cell.angle_beta   90.00
_cell.angle_gamma   90.00
#
_symmetry.space_group_name_H-M   'P 1'
#
loop_
_entity.id
_entity.type
_entity.pdbx_description
1 polymer ?
#
loop_
_entity_poly.entity_id
_entity_poly.type
_entity_poly.pdbx_seq_one_letter_code
_entity_poly.pdbx_strand_id
1 'polypeptide(L)'
;MVKRLAGNTLTARDVHDQMQKDWQGSREFLFAQLVRLVEQFIGSGRISIKPALFHQVELKRRLIITLNMTRVVQHIWEAIPFENTEALEPVFDQDHPIRSTGDMGTWYTGKPCESTKRSHINFCVYDSTWEASEAFELDRNPAVAAWVKNDHLGFEVLYIYKGVVRKYRPDFIIRLASGKTLVLETKGMDTEQDQTKRRFLDEWVKAVSPHGGFGHWCWDVSRNPADVRDIPARHAQAMAA
;
A
#
# COMPACT_ATOMS: atom_id res chain seq x y z
N MET A 1 4.35 -16.71 12.46
CA MET A 1 3.51 -16.97 11.27
C MET A 1 4.14 -16.31 10.05
N VAL A 2 4.15 -16.97 8.88
CA VAL A 2 4.64 -16.38 7.61
C VAL A 2 3.47 -15.74 6.89
N LYS A 3 3.50 -14.42 6.68
CA LYS A 3 2.43 -13.70 5.97
C LYS A 3 2.79 -13.64 4.49
N ARG A 4 1.94 -14.27 3.67
CA ARG A 4 2.05 -14.34 2.21
C ARG A 4 1.21 -13.25 1.57
N LEU A 5 1.84 -12.36 0.80
CA LEU A 5 1.14 -11.30 0.06
C LEU A 5 0.76 -11.84 -1.33
N ALA A 6 -0.48 -12.30 -1.49
CA ALA A 6 -1.00 -12.83 -2.76
C ALA A 6 -1.70 -11.76 -3.59
N GLY A 7 -1.38 -11.69 -4.88
CA GLY A 7 -2.09 -10.92 -5.89
C GLY A 7 -3.31 -11.66 -6.42
N ASN A 8 -4.45 -11.67 -5.71
CA ASN A 8 -5.77 -11.94 -6.31
C ASN A 8 -6.95 -11.58 -5.37
N THR A 9 -8.09 -11.28 -6.00
CA THR A 9 -9.36 -10.75 -5.44
C THR A 9 -9.83 -11.47 -4.16
N LEU A 10 -10.08 -10.75 -3.07
CA LEU A 10 -10.65 -11.30 -1.82
C LEU A 10 -11.83 -10.45 -1.32
N THR A 11 -12.92 -11.13 -0.97
CA THR A 11 -14.09 -10.68 -0.21
C THR A 11 -13.95 -11.09 1.27
N ALA A 12 -14.87 -10.68 2.15
CA ALA A 12 -14.84 -11.04 3.58
C ALA A 12 -14.89 -12.56 3.84
N ARG A 13 -15.44 -13.35 2.90
CA ARG A 13 -15.38 -14.82 2.92
C ARG A 13 -13.96 -15.33 2.64
N ASP A 14 -13.28 -14.65 1.73
CA ASP A 14 -11.92 -15.00 1.32
C ASP A 14 -10.88 -14.61 2.39
N VAL A 15 -11.16 -13.62 3.25
CA VAL A 15 -10.35 -13.28 4.43
C VAL A 15 -10.43 -14.38 5.50
N HIS A 16 -11.62 -14.94 5.73
CA HIS A 16 -11.82 -16.12 6.57
C HIS A 16 -11.11 -17.35 5.97
N ASP A 17 -11.27 -17.58 4.66
CA ASP A 17 -10.70 -18.74 3.97
C ASP A 17 -9.17 -18.65 3.79
N GLN A 18 -8.59 -17.43 3.80
CA GLN A 18 -7.14 -17.23 3.82
C GLN A 18 -6.49 -17.70 5.12
N MET A 19 -7.10 -17.42 6.27
CA MET A 19 -6.55 -17.84 7.56
C MET A 19 -6.79 -19.31 7.88
N GLN A 20 -7.88 -19.90 7.36
CA GLN A 20 -8.15 -21.32 7.58
C GLN A 20 -7.02 -22.21 7.03
N LYS A 21 -6.30 -21.76 5.99
CA LYS A 21 -5.21 -22.53 5.38
C LYS A 21 -3.97 -22.67 6.27
N ASP A 22 -3.72 -21.70 7.15
CA ASP A 22 -2.54 -21.69 8.02
C ASP A 22 -2.87 -22.06 9.48
N TRP A 23 -4.15 -22.20 9.82
CA TRP A 23 -4.61 -22.55 11.17
C TRP A 23 -4.69 -24.06 11.36
N GLN A 24 -3.88 -24.60 12.27
CA GLN A 24 -3.84 -26.05 12.55
C GLN A 24 -4.96 -26.54 13.50
N GLY A 25 -5.74 -25.63 14.10
CA GLY A 25 -6.80 -25.97 15.06
C GLY A 25 -8.20 -26.08 14.45
N SER A 26 -9.21 -26.36 15.28
CA SER A 26 -10.61 -26.39 14.81
C SER A 26 -11.13 -24.99 14.51
N ARG A 27 -11.99 -24.91 13.49
CA ARG A 27 -12.60 -23.66 13.01
C ARG A 27 -13.46 -23.01 14.08
N GLU A 28 -14.15 -23.82 14.85
CA GLU A 28 -15.05 -23.43 15.93
C GLU A 28 -14.26 -22.75 17.06
N PHE A 29 -13.05 -23.24 17.33
CA PHE A 29 -12.19 -22.67 18.37
C PHE A 29 -11.62 -21.31 17.95
N LEU A 30 -11.16 -21.18 16.70
CA LEU A 30 -10.72 -19.90 16.14
C LEU A 30 -11.85 -18.86 16.18
N PHE A 31 -13.07 -19.26 15.79
CA PHE A 31 -14.23 -18.40 15.85
C PHE A 31 -14.54 -17.94 17.28
N ALA A 32 -14.52 -18.84 18.27
CA ALA A 32 -14.73 -18.50 19.66
C ALA A 32 -13.66 -17.54 20.21
N GLN A 33 -12.39 -17.72 19.81
CA GLN A 33 -11.31 -16.80 20.16
C GLN A 33 -11.53 -15.40 19.57
N LEU A 34 -11.93 -15.32 18.29
CA LEU A 34 -12.21 -14.05 17.63
C LEU A 34 -13.37 -13.30 18.29
N VAL A 35 -14.47 -14.00 18.60
CA VAL A 35 -15.61 -13.40 19.32
C VAL A 35 -15.16 -12.82 20.66
N ARG A 36 -14.38 -13.57 21.43
CA ARG A 36 -13.82 -13.09 22.70
C ARG A 36 -12.95 -11.84 22.54
N LEU A 37 -12.07 -11.80 21.54
CA LEU A 37 -11.22 -10.63 21.28
C LEU A 37 -12.04 -9.39 20.92
N VAL A 38 -13.07 -9.57 20.09
CA VAL A 38 -14.00 -8.49 19.71
C VAL A 38 -14.75 -7.97 20.93
N GLU A 39 -15.31 -8.86 21.75
CA GLU A 39 -16.01 -8.49 22.98
C GLU A 39 -15.09 -7.75 23.97
N GLN A 40 -13.87 -8.24 24.18
CA GLN A 40 -12.87 -7.59 25.03
C GLN A 40 -12.51 -6.20 24.50
N PHE A 41 -12.33 -6.05 23.18
CA PHE A 41 -12.02 -4.77 22.57
C PHE A 41 -13.17 -3.76 22.73
N ILE A 42 -14.42 -4.18 22.48
CA ILE A 42 -15.62 -3.35 22.67
C ILE A 42 -15.78 -2.94 24.14
N GLY A 43 -15.48 -3.85 25.07
CA GLY A 43 -15.52 -3.61 26.51
C GLY A 43 -14.38 -2.74 27.04
N SER A 44 -13.27 -2.61 26.31
CA SER A 44 -12.05 -1.93 26.79
C SER A 44 -12.15 -0.40 26.90
N GLY A 45 -13.21 0.21 26.38
CA GLY A 45 -13.36 1.68 26.36
C GLY A 45 -12.45 2.41 25.36
N ARG A 46 -11.68 1.68 24.52
CA ARG A 46 -10.77 2.27 23.51
C ARG A 46 -11.47 2.80 22.26
N ILE A 47 -12.77 2.54 22.09
CA ILE A 47 -13.55 3.01 20.94
C ILE A 47 -14.06 4.43 21.22
N SER A 48 -13.49 5.41 20.52
CA SER A 48 -13.97 6.79 20.56
C SER A 48 -15.06 7.02 19.52
N ILE A 49 -16.26 7.42 19.98
CA ILE A 49 -17.38 7.78 19.11
C ILE A 49 -17.50 9.31 19.06
N LYS A 50 -17.49 9.87 17.86
CA LYS A 50 -17.72 11.31 17.63
C LYS A 50 -19.05 11.50 16.89
N PRO A 51 -19.93 12.43 17.34
CA PRO A 51 -19.84 13.31 18.53
C PRO A 51 -19.91 12.57 19.89
N ALA A 52 -19.28 13.13 20.92
CA ALA A 52 -19.19 12.51 22.26
C ALA A 52 -20.55 12.27 22.96
N LEU A 53 -21.59 13.01 22.57
CA LEU A 53 -22.97 12.83 23.05
C LEU A 53 -23.51 11.40 22.81
N PHE A 54 -23.04 10.71 21.78
CA PHE A 54 -23.44 9.32 21.50
C PHE A 54 -22.72 8.30 22.39
N HIS A 55 -21.63 8.70 23.05
CA HIS A 55 -20.88 7.83 23.96
C HIS A 55 -21.55 7.72 25.34
N GLN A 56 -22.36 8.72 25.73
CA GLN A 56 -22.97 8.82 27.06
C GLN A 56 -24.23 7.96 27.23
N VAL A 57 -24.86 7.54 26.12
CA VAL A 57 -26.08 6.73 26.16
C VAL A 57 -25.74 5.32 25.67
N GLU A 58 -25.75 4.35 26.58
CA GLU A 58 -25.32 2.97 26.32
C GLU A 58 -26.04 2.35 25.11
N LEU A 59 -27.34 2.60 24.94
CA LEU A 59 -28.11 2.11 23.80
C LEU A 59 -27.62 2.70 22.46
N LYS A 60 -27.32 4.01 22.44
CA LYS A 60 -26.79 4.70 21.24
C LYS A 60 -25.37 4.25 20.94
N ARG A 61 -24.54 4.10 21.98
CA ARG A 61 -23.18 3.56 21.87
C ARG A 61 -23.19 2.17 21.24
N ARG A 62 -24.03 1.26 21.74
CA ARG A 62 -24.20 -0.09 21.16
C ARG A 62 -24.68 -0.03 19.71
N LEU A 63 -25.68 0.78 19.40
CA LEU A 63 -26.19 0.93 18.04
C LEU A 63 -25.07 1.37 17.06
N ILE A 64 -24.30 2.39 17.42
CA ILE A 64 -23.21 2.90 16.57
C ILE A 64 -22.11 1.84 16.38
N ILE A 65 -21.74 1.12 17.45
CA ILE A 65 -20.75 0.04 17.36
C ILE A 65 -21.27 -1.07 16.44
N THR A 66 -22.53 -1.49 16.59
CA THR A 66 -23.15 -2.51 15.74
C THR A 66 -23.19 -2.09 14.27
N LEU A 67 -23.56 -0.83 13.99
CA LEU A 67 -23.55 -0.29 12.61
C LEU A 67 -22.14 -0.20 12.00
N ASN A 68 -21.09 -0.20 12.84
CA ASN A 68 -19.69 -0.16 12.42
C ASN A 68 -18.93 -1.46 12.77
N MET A 69 -19.63 -2.56 13.00
CA MET A 69 -19.03 -3.81 13.50
C MET A 69 -17.94 -4.33 12.54
N THR A 70 -18.17 -4.22 11.23
CA THR A 70 -17.17 -4.58 10.21
C THR A 70 -15.84 -3.85 10.40
N ARG A 71 -15.87 -2.56 10.78
CA ARG A 71 -14.66 -1.76 11.01
C ARG A 71 -13.94 -2.19 12.28
N VAL A 72 -14.68 -2.54 13.33
CA VAL A 72 -14.12 -3.05 14.59
C VAL A 72 -13.44 -4.40 14.36
N VAL A 73 -14.13 -5.33 13.69
CA VAL A 73 -13.58 -6.64 13.35
C VAL A 73 -12.34 -6.50 12.47
N GLN A 74 -12.39 -5.63 11.46
CA GLN A 74 -11.22 -5.36 10.61
C GLN A 74 -10.04 -4.80 11.40
N HIS A 75 -10.26 -3.88 12.33
CA HIS A 75 -9.18 -3.31 13.14
C HIS A 75 -8.45 -4.38 13.95
N ILE A 76 -9.19 -5.28 14.60
CA ILE A 76 -8.62 -6.40 15.35
C ILE A 76 -7.93 -7.37 14.39
N TRP A 77 -8.54 -7.63 13.24
CA TRP A 77 -7.98 -8.51 12.24
C TRP A 77 -6.66 -8.01 11.68
N GLU A 78 -6.52 -6.72 11.38
CA GLU A 78 -5.26 -6.15 10.91
C GLU A 78 -4.16 -6.24 11.97
N ALA A 79 -4.52 -6.12 13.25
CA ALA A 79 -3.58 -6.20 14.36
C ALA A 79 -3.03 -7.62 14.59
N ILE A 80 -3.81 -8.67 14.36
CA ILE A 80 -3.40 -10.06 14.66
C ILE A 80 -2.18 -10.50 13.80
N PRO A 81 -2.18 -10.40 12.46
CA PRO A 81 -1.01 -10.67 11.66
C PRO A 81 0.12 -9.69 11.97
N PHE A 82 -0.18 -8.40 12.22
CA PHE A 82 0.87 -7.41 12.48
C PHE A 82 1.73 -7.79 13.69
N GLU A 83 1.12 -8.30 14.76
CA GLU A 83 1.83 -8.71 15.99
C GLU A 83 2.44 -10.13 15.91
N ASN A 84 1.89 -11.03 15.07
CA ASN A 84 2.29 -12.45 15.03
C ASN A 84 3.09 -12.86 13.76
N THR A 85 3.34 -11.93 12.84
CA THR A 85 4.13 -12.20 11.63
C THR A 85 5.61 -12.19 11.97
N GLU A 86 6.26 -13.33 11.81
CA GLU A 86 7.71 -13.50 12.04
C GLU A 86 8.51 -13.24 10.76
N ALA A 87 7.90 -13.46 9.60
CA ALA A 87 8.50 -13.23 8.29
C ALA A 87 7.44 -12.84 7.24
N LEU A 88 7.85 -11.98 6.31
CA LEU A 88 7.06 -11.59 5.14
C LEU A 88 7.68 -12.22 3.89
N GLU A 89 6.88 -12.99 3.13
CA GLU A 89 7.33 -13.61 1.90
C GLU A 89 6.48 -13.11 0.70
N PRO A 90 7.12 -12.65 -0.38
CA PRO A 90 6.40 -12.31 -1.60
C PRO A 90 5.86 -13.58 -2.26
N VAL A 91 4.60 -13.53 -2.70
CA VAL A 91 4.02 -14.57 -3.57
C VAL A 91 3.91 -14.02 -4.97
N PHE A 92 4.59 -14.69 -5.91
CA PHE A 92 4.62 -14.28 -7.29
C PHE A 92 3.41 -14.81 -8.07
N ASP A 93 3.02 -14.05 -9.08
CA ASP A 93 2.10 -14.52 -10.13
C ASP A 93 2.74 -15.73 -10.84
N GLN A 94 1.96 -16.78 -11.11
CA GLN A 94 2.47 -18.01 -11.70
C GLN A 94 2.80 -17.84 -13.19
N ASP A 95 2.06 -16.98 -13.88
CA ASP A 95 2.18 -16.78 -15.32
C ASP A 95 3.18 -15.65 -15.63
N HIS A 96 3.16 -14.58 -14.82
CA HIS A 96 3.99 -13.39 -15.01
C HIS A 96 4.73 -12.98 -13.72
N PRO A 97 5.65 -13.82 -13.22
CA PRO A 97 6.35 -13.57 -11.95
C PRO A 97 7.27 -12.34 -12.00
N ILE A 98 7.76 -11.98 -13.19
CA ILE A 98 8.64 -10.84 -13.44
C ILE A 98 8.06 -10.05 -14.61
N ARG A 99 8.03 -8.73 -14.49
CA ARG A 99 7.60 -7.80 -15.54
C ARG A 99 8.62 -6.70 -15.72
N SER A 100 8.74 -6.20 -16.95
CA SER A 100 9.58 -5.06 -17.31
C SER A 100 8.75 -3.97 -17.96
N THR A 101 9.17 -2.71 -17.83
CA THR A 101 8.58 -1.64 -18.66
C THR A 101 8.93 -1.82 -20.15
N GLY A 102 9.93 -2.66 -20.48
CA GLY A 102 10.22 -3.07 -21.86
C GLY A 102 9.14 -3.94 -22.49
N ASP A 103 8.27 -4.54 -21.68
CA ASP A 103 7.15 -5.36 -22.16
C ASP A 103 5.89 -4.52 -22.42
N MET A 104 5.97 -3.19 -22.27
CA MET A 104 4.83 -2.31 -22.52
C MET A 104 4.50 -2.29 -24.01
N GLY A 105 3.30 -2.75 -24.34
CA GLY A 105 2.73 -2.57 -25.68
C GLY A 105 2.45 -1.10 -25.97
N THR A 106 2.35 -0.75 -27.25
CA THR A 106 1.97 0.60 -27.68
C THR A 106 0.55 0.95 -27.23
N TRP A 107 0.35 2.16 -26.70
CA TRP A 107 -0.97 2.73 -26.42
C TRP A 107 -1.05 4.16 -26.96
N TYR A 108 -2.29 4.61 -27.19
CA TYR A 108 -2.57 5.95 -27.72
C TYR A 108 -3.26 6.78 -26.65
N THR A 109 -2.91 8.06 -26.56
CA THR A 109 -3.53 9.01 -25.62
C THR A 109 -3.80 10.34 -26.30
N GLY A 110 -4.91 10.98 -25.95
CA GLY A 110 -5.19 12.38 -26.29
C GLY A 110 -4.77 13.38 -25.21
N LYS A 111 -4.20 12.90 -24.10
CA LYS A 111 -3.74 13.75 -23.00
C LYS A 111 -2.40 14.41 -23.36
N PRO A 112 -2.09 15.59 -22.78
CA PRO A 112 -0.77 16.20 -22.92
C PRO A 112 0.34 15.23 -22.51
N CYS A 113 1.38 15.15 -23.33
CA CYS A 113 2.58 14.36 -23.05
C CYS A 113 3.82 15.04 -23.58
N GLU A 114 4.96 14.81 -22.93
CA GLU A 114 6.26 15.33 -23.36
C GLU A 114 7.33 14.23 -23.34
N SER A 115 8.33 14.40 -24.21
CA SER A 115 9.51 13.54 -24.24
C SER A 115 10.40 13.81 -23.02
N THR A 116 11.01 12.75 -22.49
CA THR A 116 11.84 12.78 -21.28
C THR A 116 13.16 12.07 -21.53
N LYS A 117 14.20 12.39 -20.77
CA LYS A 117 15.55 11.84 -20.96
C LYS A 117 15.84 10.63 -20.09
N ARG A 118 15.24 10.56 -18.90
CA ARG A 118 15.46 9.54 -17.88
C ARG A 118 14.23 8.68 -17.60
N SER A 119 13.07 9.00 -18.19
CA SER A 119 11.95 8.05 -18.16
C SER A 119 12.30 6.83 -19.00
N HIS A 120 12.13 5.62 -18.45
CA HIS A 120 12.48 4.40 -19.17
C HIS A 120 11.62 4.16 -20.42
N ILE A 121 10.43 4.77 -20.48
CA ILE A 121 9.49 4.71 -21.61
C ILE A 121 9.47 5.99 -22.44
N ASN A 122 10.54 6.80 -22.39
CA ASN A 122 10.84 8.03 -23.15
C ASN A 122 9.80 9.16 -23.24
N PHE A 123 8.55 8.94 -22.82
CA PHE A 123 7.48 9.94 -22.72
C PHE A 123 6.83 9.88 -21.34
N CYS A 124 6.23 11.01 -20.94
CA CYS A 124 5.38 11.08 -19.76
C CYS A 124 4.06 11.74 -20.14
N VAL A 125 2.95 11.09 -19.76
CA VAL A 125 1.59 11.61 -19.91
C VAL A 125 1.19 12.31 -18.62
N TYR A 126 0.61 13.51 -18.73
CA TYR A 126 0.25 14.32 -17.56
C TYR A 126 -1.25 14.31 -17.31
N ASP A 127 -1.66 13.96 -16.09
CA ASP A 127 -3.05 14.08 -15.63
C ASP A 127 -3.30 15.39 -14.88
N SER A 128 -2.23 16.02 -14.39
CA SER A 128 -2.29 17.31 -13.70
C SER A 128 -1.03 18.14 -13.91
N THR A 129 -1.12 19.44 -13.63
CA THR A 129 0.05 20.35 -13.61
C THR A 129 1.07 19.97 -12.54
N TRP A 130 0.60 19.35 -11.45
CA TRP A 130 1.45 18.86 -10.38
C TRP A 130 2.35 17.74 -10.89
N GLU A 131 1.77 16.70 -11.52
CA GLU A 131 2.54 15.59 -12.10
C GLU A 131 3.53 16.04 -13.17
N ALA A 132 3.15 17.04 -13.99
CA ALA A 132 4.05 17.61 -14.98
C ALA A 132 5.29 18.25 -14.34
N SER A 133 5.10 18.95 -13.23
CA SER A 133 6.20 19.56 -12.45
C SER A 133 7.10 18.49 -11.81
N GLU A 134 6.51 17.43 -11.26
CA GLU A 134 7.26 16.34 -10.63
C GLU A 134 8.06 15.54 -11.66
N ALA A 135 7.46 15.18 -12.79
CA ALA A 135 8.14 14.56 -13.91
C ALA A 135 9.30 15.42 -14.43
N PHE A 136 9.08 16.73 -14.55
CA PHE A 136 10.12 17.68 -14.95
C PHE A 136 11.31 17.68 -13.99
N GLU A 137 11.07 17.66 -12.68
CA GLU A 137 12.13 17.62 -11.66
C GLU A 137 12.84 16.26 -11.63
N LEU A 138 12.11 15.15 -11.68
CA LEU A 138 12.68 13.79 -11.68
C LEU A 138 13.65 13.57 -12.85
N ASP A 139 13.33 14.13 -14.03
CA ASP A 139 14.17 13.98 -15.22
C ASP A 139 15.53 14.69 -15.12
N ARG A 140 15.64 15.65 -14.19
CA ARG A 140 16.81 16.52 -13.99
C ARG A 140 17.58 16.20 -12.72
N ASN A 141 16.93 15.54 -11.76
CA ASN A 141 17.45 15.33 -10.43
C ASN A 141 18.70 14.42 -10.45
N PRO A 142 19.88 14.86 -9.99
CA PRO A 142 21.11 14.06 -10.03
C PRO A 142 21.02 12.76 -9.19
N ALA A 143 20.13 12.69 -8.19
CA ALA A 143 19.91 11.50 -7.39
C ALA A 143 19.02 10.45 -8.09
N VAL A 144 18.46 10.75 -9.28
CA VAL A 144 17.59 9.85 -10.06
C VAL A 144 18.36 9.32 -11.26
N ALA A 145 18.56 8.00 -11.32
CA ALA A 145 19.17 7.32 -12.46
C ALA A 145 18.16 7.09 -13.59
N ALA A 146 16.97 6.64 -13.25
CA ALA A 146 15.85 6.45 -14.18
C ALA A 146 14.53 6.57 -13.42
N TRP A 147 13.44 6.82 -14.12
CA TRP A 147 12.11 6.84 -13.52
C TRP A 147 11.05 6.38 -14.51
N VAL A 148 9.83 6.17 -14.04
CA VAL A 148 8.67 5.95 -14.89
C VAL A 148 7.41 6.35 -14.13
N LYS A 149 6.48 7.02 -14.81
CA LYS A 149 5.11 7.20 -14.30
C LYS A 149 4.35 5.89 -14.47
N ASN A 150 3.64 5.44 -13.43
CA ASN A 150 2.85 4.21 -13.43
C ASN A 150 1.55 4.33 -14.26
N ASP A 151 1.69 4.70 -15.52
CA ASP A 151 0.61 4.79 -16.49
C ASP A 151 0.65 3.55 -17.39
N HIS A 152 -0.45 2.79 -17.43
CA HIS A 152 -0.57 1.53 -18.19
C HIS A 152 0.45 0.41 -17.86
N LEU A 153 1.37 0.64 -16.92
CA LEU A 153 2.34 -0.35 -16.44
C LEU A 153 1.67 -1.51 -15.70
N GLY A 154 0.60 -1.21 -14.95
CA GLY A 154 -0.08 -2.19 -14.11
C GLY A 154 0.75 -2.59 -12.89
N PHE A 155 1.61 -1.70 -12.38
CA PHE A 155 2.23 -1.90 -11.07
C PHE A 155 1.17 -1.60 -9.99
N GLU A 156 0.73 -2.65 -9.30
CA GLU A 156 -0.39 -2.63 -8.37
C GLU A 156 -0.01 -3.28 -7.05
N VAL A 157 -0.34 -2.60 -5.95
CA VAL A 157 -0.24 -3.15 -4.60
C VAL A 157 -1.66 -3.41 -4.10
N LEU A 158 -1.95 -4.63 -3.68
CA LEU A 158 -3.24 -4.95 -3.08
C LEU A 158 -3.29 -4.45 -1.64
N TYR A 159 -4.44 -3.88 -1.27
CA TYR A 159 -4.71 -3.46 0.10
C TYR A 159 -6.17 -3.72 0.47
N ILE A 160 -6.41 -3.91 1.77
CA ILE A 160 -7.77 -4.08 2.30
C ILE A 160 -8.19 -2.78 2.96
N TYR A 161 -9.36 -2.26 2.61
CA TYR A 161 -9.92 -1.08 3.25
C TYR A 161 -11.44 -1.23 3.43
N LYS A 162 -11.91 -1.09 4.67
CA LYS A 162 -13.31 -1.30 5.05
C LYS A 162 -13.86 -2.67 4.58
N GLY A 163 -13.05 -3.72 4.72
CA GLY A 163 -13.38 -5.10 4.35
C GLY A 163 -13.39 -5.40 2.85
N VAL A 164 -12.96 -4.46 2.01
CA VAL A 164 -12.93 -4.61 0.55
C VAL A 164 -11.49 -4.62 0.06
N VAL A 165 -11.10 -5.65 -0.69
CA VAL A 165 -9.82 -5.64 -1.42
C VAL A 165 -9.87 -4.61 -2.54
N ARG A 166 -8.80 -3.82 -2.59
CA ARG A 166 -8.61 -2.75 -3.57
C ARG A 166 -7.20 -2.82 -4.12
N LYS A 167 -7.05 -2.25 -5.32
CA LYS A 167 -5.77 -2.07 -6.00
C LYS A 167 -5.30 -0.64 -5.78
N TYR A 168 -4.10 -0.48 -5.24
CA TYR A 168 -3.40 0.79 -5.16
C TYR A 168 -2.37 0.85 -6.29
N ARG A 169 -2.39 1.94 -7.06
CA ARG A 169 -1.43 2.22 -8.12
C ARG A 169 -0.66 3.48 -7.72
N PRO A 170 0.61 3.39 -7.32
CA PRO A 170 1.42 4.57 -7.03
C PRO A 170 1.69 5.39 -8.28
N ASP A 171 1.99 6.68 -8.14
CA ASP A 171 2.19 7.57 -9.29
C ASP A 171 3.52 7.34 -10.03
N PHE A 172 4.64 7.20 -9.31
CA PHE A 172 5.96 7.03 -9.90
C PHE A 172 6.77 5.88 -9.30
N ILE A 173 7.59 5.26 -10.15
CA ILE A 173 8.63 4.30 -9.77
C ILE A 173 9.98 4.90 -10.20
N ILE A 174 10.90 5.06 -9.26
CA ILE A 174 12.13 5.82 -9.44
C ILE A 174 13.32 4.94 -9.08
N ARG A 175 14.25 4.74 -10.02
CA ARG A 175 15.56 4.16 -9.73
C ARG A 175 16.49 5.29 -9.26
N LEU A 176 16.91 5.23 -8.00
CA LEU A 176 17.87 6.17 -7.44
C LEU A 176 19.29 5.83 -7.92
N ALA A 177 20.15 6.85 -7.96
CA ALA A 177 21.57 6.71 -8.31
C ALA A 177 22.33 5.78 -7.34
N SER A 178 21.82 5.61 -6.11
CA SER A 178 22.35 4.64 -5.13
C SER A 178 21.98 3.18 -5.44
N GLY A 179 21.15 2.92 -6.46
CA GLY A 179 20.69 1.59 -6.84
C GLY A 179 19.34 1.18 -6.23
N LYS A 180 18.85 1.91 -5.21
CA LYS A 180 17.52 1.69 -4.60
C LYS A 180 16.38 2.06 -5.55
N THR A 181 15.24 1.42 -5.38
CA THR A 181 13.99 1.77 -6.09
C THR A 181 13.03 2.47 -5.13
N LEU A 182 12.65 3.70 -5.45
CA LEU A 182 11.69 4.50 -4.69
C LEU A 182 10.32 4.46 -5.38
N VAL A 183 9.29 4.09 -4.63
CA VAL A 183 7.89 4.29 -5.00
C VAL A 183 7.44 5.65 -4.47
N LEU A 184 7.00 6.54 -5.34
CA LEU A 184 6.57 7.89 -4.96
C LEU A 184 5.09 8.09 -5.28
N GLU A 185 4.34 8.55 -4.29
CA GLU A 185 2.95 8.95 -4.42
C GLU A 185 2.81 10.47 -4.30
N THR A 186 1.93 11.06 -5.09
CA THR A 186 1.58 12.48 -5.00
C THR A 186 0.20 12.63 -4.34
N LYS A 187 0.15 13.35 -3.21
CA LYS A 187 -1.09 13.59 -2.45
C LYS A 187 -1.15 14.97 -1.81
N GLY A 188 -2.18 15.73 -2.15
CA GLY A 188 -2.53 16.96 -1.43
C GLY A 188 -3.19 16.73 -0.08
N MET A 189 -4.30 15.97 -0.04
CA MET A 189 -5.02 15.66 1.20
C MET A 189 -4.79 14.22 1.63
N ASP A 190 -4.56 14.01 2.92
CA ASP A 190 -4.33 12.69 3.50
C ASP A 190 -5.59 12.12 4.15
N THR A 191 -6.18 11.09 3.54
CA THR A 191 -7.36 10.41 4.09
C THR A 191 -6.99 9.15 4.87
N GLU A 192 -7.92 8.62 5.67
CA GLU A 192 -7.76 7.31 6.34
C GLU A 192 -7.49 6.18 5.32
N GLN A 193 -8.06 6.29 4.12
CA GLN A 193 -7.80 5.35 3.05
C GLN A 193 -6.37 5.43 2.54
N ASP A 194 -5.80 6.63 2.42
CA ASP A 194 -4.43 6.84 1.96
C ASP A 194 -3.42 6.36 3.00
N GLN A 195 -3.69 6.57 4.29
CA GLN A 195 -2.92 5.97 5.37
C GLN A 195 -2.93 4.44 5.32
N THR A 196 -4.06 3.84 4.94
CA THR A 196 -4.17 2.39 4.78
C THR A 196 -3.36 1.91 3.57
N LYS A 197 -3.47 2.56 2.40
CA LYS A 197 -2.65 2.24 1.22
C LYS A 197 -1.16 2.22 1.55
N ARG A 198 -0.68 3.25 2.29
CA ARG A 198 0.73 3.36 2.68
C ARG A 198 1.19 2.27 3.63
N ARG A 199 0.36 1.85 4.58
CA ARG A 199 0.69 0.72 5.45
C ARG A 199 0.89 -0.57 4.66
N PHE A 200 0.02 -0.84 3.68
CA PHE A 200 0.18 -1.99 2.80
C PHE A 200 1.37 -1.86 1.85
N LEU A 201 1.68 -0.65 1.35
CA LEU A 201 2.89 -0.40 0.57
C LEU A 201 4.16 -0.66 1.40
N ASP A 202 4.16 -0.23 2.68
CA ASP A 202 5.27 -0.46 3.60
C ASP A 202 5.51 -1.95 3.86
N GLU A 203 4.44 -2.72 4.09
CA GLU A 203 4.52 -4.17 4.20
C GLU A 203 5.06 -4.81 2.90
N TRP A 204 4.60 -4.35 1.75
CA TRP A 204 5.08 -4.83 0.45
C TRP A 204 6.58 -4.55 0.27
N VAL A 205 7.05 -3.35 0.59
CA VAL A 205 8.48 -2.98 0.52
C VAL A 205 9.33 -3.83 1.46
N LYS A 206 8.82 -4.11 2.66
CA LYS A 206 9.47 -4.98 3.66
C LYS A 206 9.51 -6.45 3.24
N ALA A 207 8.58 -6.90 2.40
CA ALA A 207 8.61 -8.25 1.82
C ALA A 207 9.57 -8.35 0.63
N VAL A 208 9.58 -7.34 -0.26
CA VAL A 208 10.33 -7.37 -1.52
C VAL A 208 11.82 -7.08 -1.31
N SER A 209 12.18 -6.14 -0.43
CA SER A 209 13.59 -5.75 -0.26
C SER A 209 14.48 -6.89 0.26
N PRO A 210 14.08 -7.68 1.27
CA PRO A 210 14.89 -8.80 1.75
C PRO A 210 14.95 -10.00 0.80
N HIS A 211 14.05 -10.11 -0.18
CA HIS A 211 14.06 -11.19 -1.17
C HIS A 211 15.35 -11.22 -2.02
N GLY A 212 16.06 -10.09 -2.12
CA GLY A 212 17.35 -10.00 -2.82
C GLY A 212 17.27 -9.95 -4.35
N GLY A 213 16.27 -10.59 -4.96
CA GLY A 213 16.10 -10.62 -6.42
C GLY A 213 15.67 -9.31 -7.10
N PHE A 214 15.07 -8.37 -6.36
CA PHE A 214 14.49 -7.14 -6.92
C PHE A 214 15.20 -5.85 -6.47
N GLY A 215 16.35 -5.99 -5.80
CA GLY A 215 17.05 -4.88 -5.15
C GLY A 215 16.32 -4.34 -3.93
N HIS A 216 16.79 -3.20 -3.42
CA HIS A 216 16.24 -2.56 -2.23
C HIS A 216 15.19 -1.53 -2.60
N TRP A 217 14.02 -1.61 -1.98
CA TRP A 217 12.90 -0.71 -2.23
C TRP A 217 12.67 0.23 -1.04
N CYS A 218 12.14 1.41 -1.33
CA CYS A 218 11.61 2.34 -0.34
C CYS A 218 10.38 3.07 -0.92
N TRP A 219 9.67 3.80 -0.08
CA TRP A 219 8.52 4.59 -0.51
C TRP A 219 8.48 5.96 0.18
N ASP A 220 7.86 6.94 -0.46
CA ASP A 220 7.60 8.27 0.12
C ASP A 220 6.35 8.92 -0.51
N VAL A 221 5.89 10.02 0.08
CA VAL A 221 4.77 10.82 -0.43
C VAL A 221 5.19 12.27 -0.63
N SER A 222 4.99 12.77 -1.85
CA SER A 222 5.05 14.18 -2.21
C SER A 222 3.75 14.88 -1.81
N ARG A 223 3.85 15.87 -0.92
CA ARG A 223 2.71 16.71 -0.49
C ARG A 223 2.73 18.10 -1.10
N ASN A 224 3.87 18.49 -1.68
CA ASN A 224 4.05 19.68 -2.46
C ASN A 224 4.94 19.32 -3.67
N PRO A 225 4.67 19.84 -4.89
CA PRO A 225 5.53 19.55 -6.04
C PRO A 225 7.02 19.85 -5.81
N ALA A 226 7.33 20.83 -4.96
CA ALA A 226 8.70 21.19 -4.61
C ALA A 226 9.44 20.10 -3.82
N ASP A 227 8.73 19.22 -3.11
CA ASP A 227 9.34 18.18 -2.27
C ASP A 227 10.10 17.15 -3.10
N VAL A 228 9.71 16.95 -4.37
CA VAL A 228 10.31 15.96 -5.29
C VAL A 228 11.77 16.28 -5.61
N ARG A 229 12.21 17.52 -5.38
CA ARG A 229 13.63 17.88 -5.49
C ARG A 229 14.48 17.16 -4.44
N ASP A 230 13.99 17.10 -3.20
CA ASP A 230 14.77 16.66 -2.05
C ASP A 230 14.50 15.20 -1.67
N ILE A 231 13.29 14.69 -1.95
CA ILE A 231 12.90 13.30 -1.67
C ILE A 231 13.92 12.28 -2.21
N PRO A 232 14.30 12.29 -3.51
CA PRO A 232 15.25 11.31 -4.05
C PRO A 232 16.61 11.35 -3.36
N ALA A 233 17.13 12.55 -3.05
CA ALA A 233 18.42 12.71 -2.41
C ALA A 233 18.44 12.13 -0.98
N ARG A 234 17.37 12.36 -0.20
CA ARG A 234 17.20 11.83 1.15
C ARG A 234 17.22 10.29 1.18
N HIS A 235 16.57 9.65 0.22
CA HIS A 235 16.56 8.17 0.13
C HIS A 235 17.85 7.60 -0.49
N ALA A 236 18.55 8.37 -1.32
CA ALA A 236 19.81 7.97 -1.91
C ALA A 236 20.95 7.86 -0.89
N GLN A 237 20.98 8.73 0.12
CA GLN A 237 22.07 8.80 1.12
C GLN A 237 22.05 7.66 2.16
N ALA A 238 20.95 6.90 2.28
CA ALA A 238 20.79 5.87 3.31
C ALA A 238 21.56 4.55 3.03
N MET A 239 22.81 4.63 2.57
CA MET A 239 23.77 3.52 2.64
C MET A 239 25.08 4.02 3.27
N ALA A 240 25.05 4.18 4.58
CA ALA A 240 26.24 4.03 5.41
C ALA A 240 25.96 2.83 6.33
N ALA A 241 26.48 1.68 5.93
CA ALA A 241 26.73 0.54 6.80
C ALA A 241 28.19 0.15 6.57
#